data_AF-A0A158F6J9-F1
#
_entry.id   AF-A0A158F6J9-F1
#
_cell.length_a   1.000
_cell.length_b   1.000
_cell.length_c   1.000
_cell.angle_alpha   90.00
_cell.angle_beta   90.00
_cell.angle_gamma   90.00
#
_symmetry.space_group_name_H-M   'P 1'
#
loop_
_entity.id
_entity.type
_entity.pdbx_description
1 polymer ?
#
loop_
_entity_poly.entity_id
_entity_poly.type
_entity_poly.pdbx_seq_one_letter_code
_entity_poly.pdbx_strand_id
1 'polypeptide(L)'
;MTSAPGSPVGHPSRDPPRLTFALAAAATATAICLSVLAGWQRGGELPERLVWVAIGVVLVVCAHLLPALCRSSPWPVRGVGSLLWIACMATACFGHATFFVLAQQHAGERRATSLVPVVTATVPAGRSLTAVMFDRASVTRQLAIAKTQRCSRECPALNVRRLALAAKLDALNAEADDVRRQLAVDDRGAQRRDALMVDPVTGRLAALLGTTVSRVDLLSGLTFAAVLEGVACLLWSVELEPRQTTVTTPSVIAPVASGHEPITRSHGTVNAPVSPADTEVMRLARDVAAGSVRATVSDIRRHLGCSQAKATALRRQLSEHTATS
;
A
#
# COMPACT_ATOMS: atom_id res chain seq x y z
N MET A 1 -60.06 29.12 -18.19
CA MET A 1 -58.60 28.94 -18.10
C MET A 1 -58.16 29.36 -16.71
N THR A 2 -57.93 28.41 -15.81
CA THR A 2 -57.13 28.65 -14.59
C THR A 2 -56.63 27.32 -14.07
N SER A 3 -55.32 27.29 -13.87
CA SER A 3 -54.42 26.14 -13.82
C SER A 3 -54.45 25.40 -12.48
N ALA A 4 -54.24 24.08 -12.54
CA ALA A 4 -53.99 23.23 -11.37
C ALA A 4 -52.59 23.52 -10.77
N PRO A 5 -52.42 23.41 -9.44
CA PRO A 5 -51.11 23.49 -8.82
C PRO A 5 -50.41 22.12 -8.89
N GLY A 6 -49.22 22.11 -9.48
CA GLY A 6 -48.35 20.94 -9.58
C GLY A 6 -47.76 20.53 -8.23
N SER A 7 -47.70 19.22 -8.01
CA SER A 7 -47.02 18.59 -6.89
C SER A 7 -45.50 18.84 -6.93
N PRO A 8 -44.83 19.08 -5.80
CA PRO A 8 -43.37 19.08 -5.75
C PRO A 8 -42.87 17.64 -5.81
N VAL A 9 -42.17 17.31 -6.89
CA VAL A 9 -41.37 16.09 -7.00
C VAL A 9 -40.25 16.18 -5.97
N GLY A 10 -40.38 15.42 -4.88
CA GLY A 10 -39.36 15.28 -3.87
C GLY A 10 -38.13 14.57 -4.45
N HIS A 11 -37.10 15.34 -4.78
CA HIS A 11 -35.78 14.78 -5.01
C HIS A 11 -35.28 14.21 -3.67
N PRO A 12 -34.88 12.93 -3.59
CA PRO A 12 -34.34 12.39 -2.34
C PRO A 12 -33.03 13.13 -2.04
N SER A 13 -33.04 13.88 -0.95
CA SER A 13 -31.85 14.41 -0.30
C SER A 13 -30.98 13.21 0.12
N ARG A 14 -30.05 12.81 -0.75
CA ARG A 14 -28.97 11.91 -0.36
C ARG A 14 -28.13 12.66 0.66
N ASP A 15 -28.22 12.27 1.92
CA ASP A 15 -27.37 12.78 2.98
C ASP A 15 -25.90 12.56 2.57
N PRO A 16 -25.13 13.62 2.27
CA PRO A 16 -23.72 13.49 1.88
C PRO A 16 -22.85 12.66 2.86
N PRO A 17 -23.04 12.69 4.21
CA PRO A 17 -22.23 11.86 5.11
C PRO A 17 -22.49 10.36 5.00
N ARG A 18 -23.71 9.93 4.60
CA ARG A 18 -23.99 8.49 4.45
C ARG A 18 -23.30 7.91 3.22
N LEU A 19 -23.15 8.73 2.18
CA LEU A 19 -22.47 8.34 0.95
C LEU A 19 -20.94 8.26 1.14
N THR A 20 -20.33 9.23 1.84
CA THR A 20 -18.89 9.22 2.15
C THR A 20 -18.51 8.01 3.00
N PHE A 21 -19.28 7.72 4.05
CA PHE A 21 -19.09 6.53 4.86
C PHE A 21 -19.22 5.23 4.06
N ALA A 22 -20.26 5.11 3.22
CA ALA A 22 -20.45 3.93 2.38
C ALA A 22 -19.29 3.70 1.39
N LEU A 23 -18.76 4.78 0.80
CA LEU A 23 -17.59 4.72 -0.08
C LEU A 23 -16.32 4.35 0.69
N ALA A 24 -16.12 4.91 1.90
CA ALA A 24 -14.99 4.58 2.77
C ALA A 24 -15.00 3.09 3.14
N ALA A 25 -16.16 2.56 3.52
CA ALA A 25 -16.37 1.16 3.87
C ALA A 25 -16.21 0.23 2.67
N ALA A 26 -16.65 0.64 1.48
CA ALA A 26 -16.42 -0.15 0.26
C ALA A 26 -14.93 -0.20 -0.11
N ALA A 27 -14.20 0.92 0.03
CA ALA A 27 -12.77 0.98 -0.23
C ALA A 27 -11.96 0.13 0.76
N THR A 28 -12.26 0.20 2.07
CA THR A 28 -11.64 -0.67 3.09
C THR A 28 -11.95 -2.14 2.84
N ALA A 29 -13.20 -2.49 2.53
CA ALA A 29 -13.59 -3.88 2.27
C ALA A 29 -12.84 -4.44 1.06
N THR A 30 -12.65 -3.62 0.01
CA THR A 30 -11.88 -4.00 -1.17
C THR A 30 -10.42 -4.24 -0.80
N ALA A 31 -9.79 -3.32 -0.06
CA ALA A 31 -8.41 -3.46 0.42
C ALA A 31 -8.23 -4.70 1.32
N ILE A 32 -9.17 -4.96 2.24
CA ILE A 32 -9.17 -6.16 3.09
C ILE A 32 -9.26 -7.42 2.23
N CYS A 33 -10.14 -7.45 1.23
CA CYS A 33 -10.27 -8.60 0.33
C CYS A 33 -8.95 -8.87 -0.42
N LEU A 34 -8.31 -7.83 -0.97
CA LEU A 34 -7.00 -7.95 -1.61
C LEU A 34 -5.94 -8.45 -0.65
N SER A 35 -5.91 -7.95 0.59
CA SER A 35 -4.98 -8.39 1.62
C SER A 35 -5.20 -9.84 2.05
N VAL A 36 -6.45 -10.30 2.13
CA VAL A 36 -6.79 -11.69 2.44
C VAL A 36 -6.29 -12.61 1.32
N LEU A 37 -6.58 -12.26 0.07
CA LEU A 37 -6.13 -13.04 -1.09
C LEU A 37 -4.60 -13.08 -1.18
N ALA A 38 -3.92 -11.95 -0.93
CA ALA A 38 -2.46 -11.88 -0.91
C ALA A 38 -1.86 -12.69 0.26
N GLY A 39 -2.44 -12.60 1.46
CA GLY A 39 -1.99 -13.34 2.63
C GLY A 39 -2.15 -14.85 2.49
N TRP A 40 -3.25 -15.28 1.84
CA TRP A 40 -3.53 -16.69 1.58
C TRP A 40 -2.48 -17.36 0.68
N GLN A 41 -1.85 -16.60 -0.22
CA GLN A 41 -0.87 -17.11 -1.17
C GLN A 41 0.55 -17.23 -0.59
N ARG A 42 0.83 -16.66 0.60
CA ARG A 42 2.19 -16.59 1.17
C ARG A 42 2.55 -17.73 2.16
N GLY A 43 1.58 -18.50 2.64
CA GLY A 43 1.82 -19.61 3.59
C GLY A 43 1.80 -20.97 2.90
N GLY A 44 2.74 -21.85 3.26
CA GLY A 44 2.74 -23.25 2.80
C GLY A 44 1.62 -24.04 3.49
N GLU A 45 1.53 -23.86 4.81
CA GLU A 45 0.58 -24.53 5.69
C GLU A 45 -0.62 -23.65 6.07
N LEU A 46 -1.76 -24.26 6.42
CA LEU A 46 -2.98 -23.54 6.86
C LEU A 46 -2.77 -22.52 7.99
N PRO A 47 -2.08 -22.84 9.11
CA PRO A 47 -1.83 -21.86 10.17
C PRO A 47 -1.00 -20.67 9.69
N GLU A 48 -0.01 -20.88 8.83
CA GLU A 48 0.83 -19.81 8.29
C GLU A 48 0.00 -18.83 7.44
N ARG A 49 -0.90 -19.37 6.60
CA ARG A 49 -1.80 -18.55 5.78
C ARG A 49 -2.72 -17.69 6.64
N LEU A 50 -3.29 -18.25 7.70
CA LEU A 50 -4.16 -17.50 8.62
C LEU A 50 -3.41 -16.36 9.31
N VAL A 51 -2.15 -16.59 9.72
CA VAL A 51 -1.29 -15.54 10.31
C VAL A 51 -1.03 -14.43 9.30
N TRP A 52 -0.67 -14.76 8.06
CA TRP A 52 -0.44 -13.77 7.00
C TRP A 52 -1.69 -12.95 6.67
N VAL A 53 -2.87 -13.59 6.64
CA VAL A 53 -4.15 -12.90 6.47
C VAL A 53 -4.40 -11.94 7.63
N ALA A 54 -4.26 -12.40 8.87
CA ALA A 54 -4.49 -11.57 10.06
C ALA A 54 -3.57 -10.34 10.08
N ILE A 55 -2.27 -10.51 9.82
CA ILE A 55 -1.29 -9.42 9.73
C ILE A 55 -1.71 -8.41 8.67
N GLY A 56 -2.08 -8.90 7.48
CA GLY A 56 -2.51 -8.05 6.37
C GLY A 56 -3.74 -7.20 6.71
N VAL A 57 -4.78 -7.81 7.29
CA VAL A 57 -6.00 -7.10 7.72
C VAL A 57 -5.67 -6.01 8.74
N VAL A 58 -4.85 -6.32 9.74
CA VAL A 58 -4.42 -5.34 10.75
C VAL A 58 -3.69 -4.18 10.09
N LEU A 59 -2.76 -4.44 9.16
CA LEU A 59 -2.02 -3.40 8.45
C LEU A 59 -2.93 -2.49 7.64
N VAL A 60 -3.94 -3.03 6.94
CA VAL A 60 -4.92 -2.24 6.17
C VAL A 60 -5.77 -1.37 7.07
N VAL A 61 -6.31 -1.94 8.15
CA VAL A 61 -7.13 -1.18 9.12
C VAL A 61 -6.30 -0.06 9.76
N CYS A 62 -5.06 -0.36 10.17
CA CYS A 62 -4.13 0.65 10.69
C CYS A 62 -3.84 1.73 9.65
N ALA A 63 -3.58 1.36 8.40
CA ALA A 63 -3.29 2.32 7.32
C ALA A 63 -4.44 3.31 7.10
N HIS A 64 -5.70 2.85 7.16
CA HIS A 64 -6.87 3.69 6.91
C HIS A 64 -7.27 4.56 8.10
N LEU A 65 -7.12 4.04 9.33
CA LEU A 65 -7.62 4.72 10.54
C LEU A 65 -6.55 5.59 11.23
N LEU A 66 -5.25 5.27 11.16
CA LEU A 66 -4.20 6.06 11.83
C LEU A 66 -4.21 7.55 11.43
N PRO A 67 -4.33 7.93 10.15
CA PRO A 67 -4.31 9.33 9.72
C PRO A 67 -5.39 10.18 10.40
N ALA A 68 -6.57 9.60 10.57
CA ALA A 68 -7.69 10.24 11.22
C ALA A 68 -7.49 10.33 12.75
N LEU A 69 -7.07 9.23 13.38
CA LEU A 69 -6.93 9.14 14.84
C LEU A 69 -5.78 10.01 15.38
N CYS A 70 -4.66 10.11 14.66
CA CYS A 70 -3.50 10.88 15.12
C CYS A 70 -3.63 12.39 14.87
N ARG A 71 -4.64 12.85 14.10
CA ARG A 71 -4.75 14.25 13.64
C ARG A 71 -4.87 15.27 14.76
N SER A 72 -5.57 14.94 15.84
CA SER A 72 -5.81 15.81 17.01
C SER A 72 -4.76 15.65 18.12
N SER A 73 -3.75 14.81 17.91
CA SER A 73 -2.74 14.45 18.92
C SER A 73 -1.58 15.46 18.98
N PRO A 74 -0.85 15.59 20.11
CA PRO A 74 0.35 16.40 20.18
C PRO A 74 1.43 15.94 19.18
N TRP A 75 2.28 16.89 18.75
CA TRP A 75 3.33 16.69 17.74
C TRP A 75 4.18 15.41 17.85
N PRO A 76 4.71 14.99 19.03
CA PRO A 76 5.50 13.76 19.12
C PRO A 76 4.69 12.49 18.77
N VAL A 77 3.42 12.43 19.19
CA VAL A 77 2.53 11.31 18.86
C VAL A 77 2.17 11.30 17.39
N ARG A 78 2.02 12.49 16.77
CA ARG A 78 1.85 12.63 15.32
C ARG A 78 3.06 12.12 14.54
N GLY A 79 4.28 12.36 15.03
CA GLY A 79 5.50 11.84 14.41
C GLY A 79 5.55 10.31 14.40
N VAL A 80 5.33 9.68 15.56
CA VAL A 80 5.29 8.21 15.68
C VAL A 80 4.14 7.62 14.86
N GLY A 81 2.96 8.22 14.93
CA GLY A 81 1.79 7.81 14.13
C GLY A 81 2.03 7.92 12.62
N SER A 82 2.71 8.98 12.17
CA SER A 82 3.05 9.14 10.75
C SER A 82 4.05 8.08 10.28
N LEU A 83 5.05 7.76 11.10
CA LEU A 83 6.03 6.71 10.77
C LEU A 83 5.36 5.32 10.68
N LEU A 84 4.53 4.99 11.67
CA LEU A 84 3.77 3.74 11.68
C LEU A 84 2.81 3.67 10.49
N TRP A 85 2.14 4.78 10.17
CA TRP A 85 1.28 4.88 8.99
C TRP A 85 2.04 4.63 7.68
N ILE A 86 3.22 5.26 7.49
CA ILE A 86 4.06 5.02 6.30
C ILE A 86 4.44 3.54 6.19
N ALA A 87 4.83 2.91 7.30
CA ALA A 87 5.20 1.49 7.31
C ALA A 87 4.00 0.58 6.96
N CYS A 88 2.82 0.84 7.53
CA CYS A 88 1.59 0.12 7.21
C CYS A 88 1.20 0.30 5.73
N MET A 89 1.22 1.54 5.23
CA MET A 89 0.92 1.86 3.84
C MET A 89 1.87 1.17 2.87
N ALA A 90 3.18 1.24 3.10
CA ALA A 90 4.18 0.61 2.25
C ALA A 90 3.98 -0.91 2.19
N THR A 91 3.71 -1.53 3.34
CA THR A 91 3.54 -2.99 3.43
C THR A 91 2.22 -3.45 2.79
N ALA A 92 1.12 -2.72 3.01
CA ALA A 92 -0.18 -2.99 2.37
C ALA A 92 -0.10 -2.81 0.86
N CYS A 93 0.50 -1.70 0.39
CA CYS A 93 0.71 -1.43 -1.03
C CYS A 93 1.55 -2.51 -1.70
N PHE A 94 2.63 -2.97 -1.06
CA PHE A 94 3.46 -4.06 -1.56
C PHE A 94 2.67 -5.39 -1.64
N GLY A 95 1.85 -5.69 -0.62
CA GLY A 95 0.94 -6.83 -0.62
C GLY A 95 -0.04 -6.82 -1.80
N HIS A 96 -0.74 -5.70 -2.00
CA HIS A 96 -1.71 -5.54 -3.07
C HIS A 96 -1.05 -5.52 -4.45
N ALA A 97 0.10 -4.86 -4.60
CA ALA A 97 0.87 -4.88 -5.84
C ALA A 97 1.25 -6.32 -6.24
N THR A 98 1.71 -7.12 -5.27
CA THR A 98 2.01 -8.55 -5.51
C THR A 98 0.78 -9.30 -6.02
N PHE A 99 -0.39 -9.10 -5.40
CA PHE A 99 -1.64 -9.71 -5.86
C PHE A 99 -2.00 -9.29 -7.28
N PHE A 100 -1.90 -7.99 -7.61
CA PHE A 100 -2.19 -7.50 -8.96
C PHE A 100 -1.27 -8.14 -10.00
N VAL A 101 0.03 -8.22 -9.73
CA VAL A 101 1.00 -8.87 -10.62
C VAL A 101 0.64 -10.34 -10.83
N LEU A 102 0.36 -11.07 -9.74
CA LEU A 102 -0.04 -12.48 -9.83
C LEU A 102 -1.36 -12.65 -10.59
N ALA A 103 -2.34 -11.77 -10.40
CA ALA A 103 -3.59 -11.81 -11.14
C ALA A 103 -3.38 -11.57 -12.64
N GLN A 104 -2.50 -10.64 -13.02
CA GLN A 104 -2.13 -10.40 -14.42
C GLN A 104 -1.42 -11.61 -15.03
N GLN A 105 -0.53 -12.26 -14.28
CA GLN A 105 0.16 -13.49 -14.72
C GLN A 105 -0.83 -14.64 -14.97
N HIS A 106 -1.75 -14.91 -14.06
CA HIS A 106 -2.78 -15.94 -14.25
C HIS A 106 -3.69 -15.64 -15.45
N ALA A 107 -4.03 -14.37 -15.68
CA ALA A 107 -4.76 -13.97 -16.87
C ALA A 107 -3.93 -14.18 -18.16
N GLY A 108 -2.61 -13.94 -18.10
CA GLY A 108 -1.65 -14.27 -19.15
C GLY A 108 -1.60 -15.77 -19.46
N GLU A 109 -1.50 -16.61 -18.43
CA GLU A 109 -1.48 -18.07 -18.56
C GLU A 109 -2.71 -18.59 -19.29
N ARG A 110 -3.90 -18.11 -18.93
CA ARG A 110 -5.15 -18.52 -19.60
C ARG A 110 -5.18 -18.12 -21.08
N ARG A 111 -4.66 -16.93 -21.42
CA ARG A 111 -4.55 -16.50 -22.82
C ARG A 111 -3.56 -17.38 -23.58
N ALA A 112 -2.41 -17.70 -22.98
CA ALA A 112 -1.40 -18.57 -23.59
C ALA A 112 -1.94 -19.99 -23.82
N THR A 113 -2.67 -20.58 -22.87
CA THR A 113 -3.26 -21.92 -23.03
C THR A 113 -4.30 -21.97 -24.15
N SER A 114 -5.08 -20.89 -24.35
CA SER A 114 -6.12 -20.86 -25.40
C SER A 114 -5.59 -20.75 -26.83
N LEU A 115 -4.36 -20.27 -27.01
CA LEU A 115 -3.75 -20.00 -28.32
C LEU A 115 -2.67 -21.03 -28.73
N VAL A 116 -2.32 -21.97 -27.85
CA VAL A 116 -1.39 -23.05 -28.16
C VAL A 116 -2.19 -24.24 -28.67
N PRO A 117 -2.05 -24.63 -29.95
CA PRO A 117 -2.65 -25.87 -30.46
C PRO A 117 -2.18 -27.05 -29.60
N VAL A 118 -3.09 -27.98 -29.33
CA VAL A 118 -2.93 -29.27 -28.60
C VAL A 118 -1.96 -30.23 -29.35
N VAL A 119 -0.91 -29.72 -29.98
CA VAL A 119 0.05 -30.48 -30.80
C VAL A 119 1.27 -30.95 -29.97
N THR A 120 1.33 -30.67 -28.67
CA THR A 120 2.42 -31.12 -27.80
C THR A 120 2.25 -32.50 -27.18
N ALA A 121 1.18 -33.23 -27.51
CA ALA A 121 0.95 -34.57 -26.95
C ALA A 121 1.41 -35.69 -27.88
N THR A 122 2.67 -35.68 -28.30
CA THR A 122 3.48 -36.88 -28.61
C THR A 122 4.88 -36.45 -29.07
N VAL A 123 5.78 -36.15 -28.14
CA VAL A 123 7.22 -36.24 -28.44
C VAL A 123 7.69 -37.56 -27.84
N PRO A 124 8.14 -38.54 -28.65
CA PRO A 124 8.76 -39.75 -28.13
C PRO A 124 9.95 -39.35 -27.27
N ALA A 125 10.18 -40.05 -26.16
CA ALA A 125 11.35 -39.84 -25.30
C ALA A 125 12.64 -40.09 -26.10
N GLY A 126 13.13 -39.06 -26.77
CA GLY A 126 14.38 -39.07 -27.50
C GLY A 126 15.56 -39.19 -26.54
N ARG A 127 16.62 -39.84 -26.99
CA ARG A 127 17.90 -39.92 -26.27
C ARG A 127 18.47 -38.50 -26.09
N SER A 128 19.02 -38.16 -24.92
CA SER A 128 19.54 -36.82 -24.66
C SER A 128 20.76 -36.49 -25.54
N LEU A 129 20.92 -35.22 -25.95
CA LEU A 129 22.08 -34.77 -26.72
C LEU A 129 23.41 -35.13 -26.03
N THR A 130 23.44 -35.10 -24.69
CA THR A 130 24.58 -35.49 -23.87
C THR A 130 24.95 -36.96 -24.04
N ALA A 131 23.97 -37.87 -24.08
CA ALA A 131 24.20 -39.28 -24.30
C ALA A 131 24.69 -39.57 -25.73
N VAL A 132 24.11 -38.90 -26.74
CA VAL A 132 24.56 -39.02 -28.15
C VAL A 132 26.00 -38.53 -28.31
N MET A 133 26.37 -37.40 -27.69
CA MET A 133 27.74 -36.88 -27.72
C MET A 133 28.74 -37.78 -26.99
N PHE A 134 28.33 -38.42 -25.89
CA PHE A 134 29.15 -39.39 -25.18
C PHE A 134 29.50 -40.59 -26.06
N ASP A 135 28.50 -41.17 -26.75
CA ASP A 135 28.70 -42.29 -27.66
C ASP A 135 29.56 -41.88 -28.87
N ARG A 136 29.32 -40.68 -29.40
CA ARG A 136 30.14 -40.10 -30.49
C ARG A 136 31.60 -40.02 -30.10
N ALA A 137 31.90 -39.54 -28.89
CA ALA A 137 33.27 -39.47 -28.38
C ALA A 137 33.90 -40.86 -28.22
N SER A 138 33.13 -41.85 -27.74
CA SER A 138 33.58 -43.24 -27.62
C SER A 138 33.91 -43.87 -28.98
N VAL A 139 33.02 -43.73 -29.98
CA VAL A 139 33.23 -44.26 -31.33
C VAL A 139 34.40 -43.56 -32.04
N THR A 140 34.52 -42.24 -31.86
CA THR A 140 35.66 -41.46 -32.40
C THR A 140 36.99 -41.95 -31.83
N ARG A 141 37.06 -42.21 -30.52
CA ARG A 141 38.25 -42.80 -29.88
C ARG A 141 38.58 -44.17 -30.47
N GLN A 142 37.59 -45.04 -30.63
CA GLN A 142 37.79 -46.38 -31.22
C GLN A 142 38.28 -46.29 -32.67
N LEU A 143 37.73 -45.36 -33.46
CA LEU A 143 38.16 -45.12 -34.84
C LEU A 143 39.60 -44.60 -34.89
N ALA A 144 39.98 -43.69 -33.99
CA ALA A 144 41.35 -43.19 -33.90
C ALA A 144 42.35 -44.31 -33.57
N ILE A 145 42.04 -45.18 -32.61
CA ILE A 145 42.87 -46.36 -32.27
C ILE A 145 42.97 -47.31 -33.49
N ALA A 146 41.87 -47.55 -34.20
CA ALA A 146 41.89 -48.40 -35.39
C ALA A 146 42.71 -47.80 -36.55
N LYS A 147 42.85 -46.47 -36.62
CA LYS A 147 43.67 -45.77 -37.62
C LYS A 147 45.18 -45.87 -37.34
N THR A 148 45.61 -45.95 -36.08
CA THR A 148 47.04 -46.02 -35.73
C THR A 148 47.64 -47.41 -35.89
N GLN A 149 46.82 -48.46 -35.87
CA GLN A 149 47.25 -49.83 -36.15
C GLN A 149 47.74 -49.98 -37.60
N ARG A 150 49.03 -50.33 -37.76
CA ARG A 150 49.66 -50.66 -39.04
C ARG A 150 49.64 -52.17 -39.24
N CYS A 151 49.21 -52.62 -40.42
CA CYS A 151 49.38 -54.01 -40.86
C CYS A 151 50.53 -54.09 -41.88
N SER A 152 51.33 -55.16 -41.80
CA SER A 152 52.44 -55.44 -42.73
C SER A 152 52.00 -56.04 -44.07
N ARG A 153 50.75 -56.54 -44.15
CA ARG A 153 50.08 -57.05 -45.35
C ARG A 153 48.62 -56.60 -45.34
N GLU A 154 47.95 -56.54 -46.49
CA GLU A 154 46.55 -56.11 -46.58
C GLU A 154 45.65 -56.83 -45.56
N CYS A 155 45.10 -56.07 -44.60
CA CYS A 155 44.23 -56.57 -43.53
C CYS A 155 42.77 -56.20 -43.84
N PRO A 156 42.03 -57.02 -44.61
CA PRO A 156 40.64 -56.72 -44.98
C PRO A 156 39.73 -56.54 -43.76
N ALA A 157 39.94 -57.33 -42.70
CA ALA A 157 39.17 -57.23 -41.45
C ALA A 157 39.32 -55.87 -40.75
N LEU A 158 40.52 -55.27 -40.80
CA LEU A 158 40.78 -53.98 -40.17
C LEU A 158 40.19 -52.82 -40.98
N ASN A 159 40.19 -52.94 -42.31
CA ASN A 159 39.50 -52.00 -43.20
C ASN A 159 37.98 -52.04 -42.99
N VAL A 160 37.39 -53.24 -42.87
CA VAL A 160 35.96 -53.41 -42.55
C VAL A 160 35.61 -52.77 -41.20
N ARG A 161 36.45 -52.95 -40.16
CA ARG A 161 36.24 -52.32 -38.84
C ARG A 161 36.30 -50.80 -38.91
N ARG A 162 37.23 -50.22 -39.69
CA ARG A 162 37.32 -48.77 -39.90
C ARG A 162 36.07 -48.22 -40.59
N LEU A 163 35.59 -48.90 -41.64
CA LEU A 163 34.36 -48.53 -42.35
C LEU A 163 33.14 -48.60 -41.43
N ALA A 164 33.02 -49.67 -40.63
CA ALA A 164 31.90 -49.83 -39.68
C ALA A 164 31.91 -48.73 -38.60
N LEU A 165 33.07 -48.38 -38.05
CA LEU A 165 33.20 -47.30 -37.06
C LEU A 165 32.94 -45.92 -37.66
N ALA A 166 33.36 -45.69 -38.91
CA ALA A 166 33.03 -44.46 -39.64
C ALA A 166 31.52 -44.34 -39.88
N ALA A 167 30.87 -45.40 -40.37
CA ALA A 167 29.42 -45.44 -40.56
C ALA A 167 28.65 -45.21 -39.24
N LYS A 168 29.12 -45.78 -38.13
CA LYS A 168 28.53 -45.55 -36.80
C LYS A 168 28.70 -44.10 -36.33
N LEU A 169 29.82 -43.46 -36.66
CA LEU A 169 30.04 -42.05 -36.35
C LEU A 169 29.12 -41.15 -37.17
N ASP A 170 28.92 -41.46 -38.46
CA ASP A 170 27.99 -40.73 -39.33
C ASP A 170 26.54 -40.84 -38.85
N ALA A 171 26.11 -42.04 -38.42
CA ALA A 171 24.80 -42.23 -37.81
C ALA A 171 24.60 -41.40 -36.53
N LEU A 172 25.61 -41.34 -35.65
CA LEU A 172 25.56 -40.51 -34.44
C LEU A 172 25.57 -39.00 -34.74
N ASN A 173 26.24 -38.57 -35.83
CA ASN A 173 26.19 -37.18 -36.27
C ASN A 173 24.77 -36.81 -36.76
N ALA A 174 24.14 -37.69 -37.55
CA ALA A 174 22.77 -37.49 -38.01
C ALA A 174 21.78 -37.41 -36.84
N GLU A 175 21.87 -38.33 -35.87
CA GLU A 175 21.04 -38.30 -34.66
C GLU A 175 21.24 -37.01 -33.86
N ALA A 176 22.48 -36.53 -33.72
CA ALA A 176 22.77 -35.27 -33.04
C ALA A 176 22.14 -34.06 -33.74
N ASP A 177 22.14 -34.02 -35.08
CA ASP A 177 21.55 -32.94 -35.85
C ASP A 177 20.01 -32.96 -35.77
N ASP A 178 19.40 -34.15 -35.72
CA ASP A 178 17.96 -34.30 -35.47
C ASP A 178 17.58 -33.81 -34.08
N VAL A 179 18.34 -34.19 -33.04
CA VAL A 179 18.12 -33.71 -31.66
C VAL A 179 18.28 -32.19 -31.59
N ARG A 180 19.29 -31.60 -32.24
CA ARG A 180 19.46 -30.13 -32.31
C ARG A 180 18.30 -29.45 -33.03
N ARG A 181 17.81 -30.03 -34.12
CA ARG A 181 16.66 -29.49 -34.86
C ARG A 181 15.41 -29.50 -33.98
N GLN A 182 15.19 -30.57 -33.22
CA GLN A 182 14.09 -30.68 -32.29
C GLN A 182 14.21 -29.64 -31.17
N LEU A 183 15.38 -29.53 -30.53
CA LEU A 183 15.64 -28.50 -29.52
C LEU A 183 15.39 -27.09 -30.05
N ALA A 184 15.80 -26.78 -31.28
CA ALA A 184 15.55 -25.48 -31.89
C ALA A 184 14.05 -25.22 -32.20
N VAL A 185 13.27 -26.26 -32.49
CA VAL A 185 11.82 -26.16 -32.65
C VAL A 185 11.15 -25.93 -31.30
N ASP A 186 11.57 -26.67 -30.28
CA ASP A 186 11.07 -26.56 -28.91
C ASP A 186 11.40 -25.19 -28.31
N ASP A 187 12.61 -24.68 -28.51
CA ASP A 187 13.05 -23.33 -28.12
C ASP A 187 12.23 -22.23 -28.80
N ARG A 188 11.98 -22.35 -30.11
CA ARG A 188 11.09 -21.41 -30.82
C ARG A 188 9.65 -21.49 -30.31
N GLY A 189 9.19 -22.68 -29.95
CA GLY A 189 7.89 -22.90 -29.32
C GLY A 189 7.81 -22.24 -27.94
N ALA A 190 8.83 -22.40 -27.10
CA ALA A 190 8.95 -21.76 -25.79
C ALA A 190 8.95 -20.24 -25.93
N GLN A 191 9.79 -19.68 -26.81
CA GLN A 191 9.85 -18.23 -27.06
C GLN A 191 8.50 -17.64 -27.50
N ARG A 192 7.74 -18.36 -28.35
CA ARG A 192 6.39 -17.92 -28.75
C ARG A 192 5.42 -17.94 -27.58
N ARG A 193 5.48 -18.96 -26.71
CA ARG A 193 4.65 -19.00 -25.48
C ARG A 193 5.01 -17.84 -24.56
N ASP A 194 6.29 -17.60 -24.33
CA ASP A 194 6.77 -16.49 -23.48
C ASP A 194 6.33 -15.12 -24.04
N ALA A 195 6.39 -14.94 -25.36
CA ALA A 195 5.92 -13.73 -26.02
C ALA A 195 4.40 -13.50 -25.89
N LEU A 196 3.61 -14.57 -25.82
CA LEU A 196 2.15 -14.48 -25.59
C LEU A 196 1.78 -14.27 -24.12
N MET A 197 2.67 -14.62 -23.19
CA MET A 197 2.48 -14.43 -21.75
C MET A 197 2.66 -12.97 -21.32
N VAL A 198 3.56 -12.24 -21.96
CA VAL A 198 3.81 -10.81 -21.69
C VAL A 198 2.78 -9.95 -22.42
N ASP A 199 2.14 -9.01 -21.71
CA ASP A 199 1.30 -8.01 -22.37
C ASP A 199 2.17 -7.17 -23.33
N PRO A 200 1.85 -7.08 -24.63
CA PRO A 200 2.64 -6.33 -25.60
C PRO A 200 2.82 -4.86 -25.20
N VAL A 201 1.91 -4.30 -24.40
CA VAL A 201 2.01 -2.93 -23.88
C VAL A 201 3.07 -2.83 -22.79
N THR A 202 3.09 -3.74 -21.80
CA THR A 202 4.12 -3.73 -20.74
C THR A 202 5.50 -4.06 -21.29
N GLY A 203 5.60 -4.96 -22.28
CA GLY A 203 6.85 -5.24 -22.99
C GLY A 203 7.41 -4.03 -23.73
N ARG A 204 6.57 -3.28 -24.45
CA ARG A 204 6.99 -2.03 -25.12
C ARG A 204 7.35 -0.93 -24.13
N LEU A 205 6.58 -0.80 -23.05
CA LEU A 205 6.85 0.19 -22.01
C LEU A 205 8.18 -0.10 -21.29
N ALA A 206 8.46 -1.37 -20.98
CA ALA A 206 9.74 -1.80 -20.41
C ALA A 206 10.93 -1.47 -21.32
N ALA A 207 10.81 -1.72 -22.63
CA ALA A 207 11.83 -1.38 -23.61
C ALA A 207 12.06 0.14 -23.73
N LEU A 208 11.00 0.95 -23.71
CA LEU A 208 11.08 2.41 -23.76
C LEU A 208 11.71 3.02 -22.49
N LEU A 209 11.43 2.45 -21.32
CA LEU A 209 12.01 2.91 -20.06
C LEU A 209 13.39 2.30 -19.76
N GLY A 210 13.90 1.38 -20.58
CA GLY A 210 15.14 0.66 -20.31
C GLY A 210 15.08 -0.20 -19.03
N THR A 211 13.88 -0.72 -18.70
CA THR A 211 13.63 -1.50 -17.49
C THR A 211 13.16 -2.92 -17.82
N THR A 212 13.07 -3.80 -16.82
CA THR A 212 12.53 -5.16 -17.00
C THR A 212 11.00 -5.16 -16.90
N VAL A 213 10.33 -6.07 -17.60
CA VAL A 213 8.86 -6.25 -17.55
C VAL A 213 8.37 -6.42 -16.12
N SER A 214 9.09 -7.20 -15.31
CA SER A 214 8.76 -7.40 -13.88
C SER A 214 8.75 -6.10 -13.07
N ARG A 215 9.61 -5.13 -13.40
CA ARG A 215 9.60 -3.81 -12.72
C ARG A 215 8.40 -2.98 -13.14
N VAL A 216 8.03 -3.01 -14.43
CA VAL A 216 6.85 -2.30 -14.94
C VAL A 216 5.57 -2.86 -14.31
N ASP A 217 5.44 -4.18 -14.25
CA ASP A 217 4.30 -4.85 -13.60
C ASP A 217 4.23 -4.49 -12.11
N LEU A 218 5.36 -4.53 -11.41
CA LEU A 218 5.43 -4.15 -10.00
C LEU A 218 5.06 -2.67 -9.77
N LEU A 219 5.57 -1.75 -10.61
CA LEU A 219 5.26 -0.32 -10.51
C LEU A 219 3.79 -0.03 -10.81
N SER A 220 3.22 -0.71 -11.82
CA SER A 220 1.79 -0.56 -12.13
C SER A 220 0.91 -1.07 -10.98
N GLY A 221 1.22 -2.25 -10.43
CA GLY A 221 0.54 -2.80 -9.25
C GLY A 221 0.67 -1.89 -8.03
N LEU A 222 1.84 -1.30 -7.81
CA LEU A 222 2.08 -0.34 -6.73
C LEU A 222 1.26 0.95 -6.92
N THR A 223 1.13 1.42 -8.16
CA THR A 223 0.33 2.62 -8.48
C THR A 223 -1.15 2.39 -8.21
N PHE A 224 -1.70 1.26 -8.66
CA PHE A 224 -3.10 0.90 -8.37
C PHE A 224 -3.36 0.74 -6.87
N ALA A 225 -2.44 0.09 -6.15
CA ALA A 225 -2.53 -0.04 -4.71
C ALA A 225 -2.49 1.34 -4.03
N ALA A 226 -1.54 2.21 -4.38
CA ALA A 226 -1.43 3.54 -3.79
C ALA A 226 -2.68 4.40 -4.01
N VAL A 227 -3.31 4.32 -5.19
CA VAL A 227 -4.58 5.02 -5.47
C VAL A 227 -5.71 4.47 -4.59
N LEU A 228 -5.86 3.15 -4.49
CA LEU A 228 -6.90 2.53 -3.66
C LEU A 228 -6.74 2.90 -2.18
N GLU A 229 -5.53 2.74 -1.64
CA GLU A 229 -5.21 3.06 -0.25
C GLU A 229 -5.36 4.56 0.04
N GLY A 230 -4.91 5.41 -0.89
CA GLY A 230 -5.03 6.87 -0.76
C GLY A 230 -6.48 7.33 -0.73
N VAL A 231 -7.34 6.81 -1.61
CA VAL A 231 -8.78 7.12 -1.62
C VAL A 231 -9.44 6.68 -0.31
N ALA A 232 -9.14 5.49 0.19
CA ALA A 232 -9.67 5.00 1.47
C ALA A 232 -9.24 5.90 2.65
N CYS A 233 -7.95 6.26 2.73
CA CYS A 233 -7.42 7.13 3.77
C CYS A 233 -8.07 8.52 3.73
N LEU A 234 -8.25 9.10 2.54
CA LEU A 234 -8.92 10.39 2.39
C LEU A 234 -10.37 10.36 2.85
N LEU A 235 -11.11 9.32 2.45
CA LEU A 235 -12.52 9.13 2.84
C LEU A 235 -12.66 9.02 4.37
N TRP A 236 -11.83 8.23 5.03
CA TRP A 236 -11.83 8.13 6.50
C TRP A 236 -11.39 9.41 7.20
N SER A 237 -10.44 10.15 6.62
CA SER A 237 -9.99 11.44 7.17
C SER A 237 -11.10 12.50 7.13
N VAL A 238 -11.96 12.47 6.12
CA VAL A 238 -13.12 13.38 5.99
C VAL A 238 -14.25 12.95 6.92
N GLU A 239 -14.51 11.64 7.05
CA GLU A 239 -15.60 11.12 7.88
C GLU A 239 -15.34 11.30 9.39
N LEU A 240 -14.10 11.10 9.83
CA LEU A 240 -13.69 11.22 11.23
C LEU A 240 -13.30 12.65 11.62
N GLU A 241 -13.55 13.64 10.76
CA GLU A 241 -13.30 15.04 11.10
C GLU A 241 -14.14 15.44 12.33
N PRO A 242 -13.52 15.96 13.41
CA PRO A 242 -14.26 16.33 14.61
C PRO A 242 -15.33 17.37 14.29
N ARG A 243 -16.60 16.93 14.25
CA ARG A 243 -17.73 17.87 14.23
C ARG A 243 -17.63 18.70 15.51
N GLN A 244 -17.30 19.98 15.36
CA GLN A 244 -17.41 20.92 16.46
C GLN A 244 -18.87 20.97 16.88
N THR A 245 -19.22 20.20 17.91
CA THR A 245 -20.53 20.24 18.53
C THR A 245 -20.70 21.64 19.10
N THR A 246 -21.40 22.49 18.36
CA THR A 246 -21.87 23.77 18.89
C THR A 246 -22.88 23.41 19.97
N VAL A 247 -22.44 23.38 21.23
CA VAL A 247 -23.30 23.16 22.38
C VAL A 247 -24.21 24.39 22.47
N THR A 248 -25.41 24.29 21.90
CA THR A 248 -26.52 25.18 22.25
C THR A 248 -26.94 24.82 23.66
N THR A 249 -26.36 25.48 24.66
CA THR A 249 -26.78 25.32 26.05
C THR A 249 -28.23 25.79 26.19
N PRO A 250 -29.17 24.95 26.65
CA PRO A 250 -30.53 25.40 26.91
C PRO A 250 -30.52 26.39 28.08
N SER A 251 -31.24 27.50 27.89
CA SER A 251 -31.47 28.53 28.92
C SER A 251 -32.25 27.93 30.10
N VAL A 252 -31.54 27.40 31.09
CA VAL A 252 -32.13 27.02 32.38
C VAL A 252 -32.39 28.30 33.17
N ILE A 253 -33.67 28.65 33.30
CA ILE A 253 -34.17 29.62 34.28
C ILE A 253 -33.92 29.01 35.66
N ALA A 254 -32.97 29.56 36.43
CA ALA A 254 -32.74 29.17 37.82
C ALA A 254 -33.34 30.23 38.77
N PRO A 255 -34.09 29.82 39.82
CA PRO A 255 -34.61 30.73 40.84
C PRO A 255 -33.52 31.11 41.85
N VAL A 256 -33.65 32.33 42.38
CA VAL A 256 -32.80 32.98 43.39
C VAL A 256 -33.02 32.35 44.78
N ALA A 257 -31.94 31.97 45.48
CA ALA A 257 -31.88 31.99 46.95
C ALA A 257 -30.44 31.90 47.52
N SER A 258 -30.01 33.00 48.12
CA SER A 258 -29.30 33.17 49.42
C SER A 258 -28.09 32.29 49.81
N GLY A 259 -26.90 32.92 49.80
CA GLY A 259 -26.08 33.24 50.98
C GLY A 259 -25.32 32.14 51.75
N HIS A 260 -23.97 32.22 51.75
CA HIS A 260 -23.13 32.12 52.97
C HIS A 260 -21.66 32.52 52.70
N GLU A 261 -21.05 33.24 53.63
CA GLU A 261 -19.62 33.61 53.72
C GLU A 261 -18.78 32.44 54.27
N PRO A 262 -17.43 32.38 54.09
CA PRO A 262 -16.54 32.86 55.17
C PRO A 262 -15.10 33.34 54.77
N ILE A 263 -14.65 34.45 55.39
CA ILE A 263 -13.45 34.69 56.25
C ILE A 263 -12.10 33.93 56.02
N THR A 264 -11.10 34.73 55.56
CA THR A 264 -9.62 34.89 55.82
C THR A 264 -8.54 33.78 56.01
N ARG A 265 -7.32 34.18 55.54
CA ARG A 265 -5.90 33.91 55.95
C ARG A 265 -5.24 32.66 55.34
N SER A 266 -3.97 32.61 54.92
CA SER A 266 -2.74 33.38 55.21
C SER A 266 -1.61 33.13 54.17
N HIS A 267 -0.66 34.07 54.13
CA HIS A 267 0.72 34.19 53.59
C HIS A 267 1.51 33.03 52.93
N GLY A 268 2.34 33.42 51.94
CA GLY A 268 3.58 32.74 51.54
C GLY A 268 4.34 33.46 50.40
N THR A 269 5.41 34.19 50.73
CA THR A 269 6.32 34.85 49.77
C THR A 269 7.47 33.91 49.41
N VAL A 270 7.62 33.50 48.15
CA VAL A 270 8.89 33.04 47.53
C VAL A 270 8.84 33.32 46.01
N ASN A 271 9.91 33.89 45.47
CA ASN A 271 10.13 34.20 44.05
C ASN A 271 9.93 33.00 43.13
N ALA A 272 9.03 33.11 42.14
CA ALA A 272 8.81 32.14 41.06
C ALA A 272 8.08 32.80 39.86
N PRO A 273 8.07 32.18 38.67
CA PRO A 273 8.00 32.81 37.35
C PRO A 273 6.69 33.55 37.10
N VAL A 274 6.72 34.56 36.21
CA VAL A 274 5.55 35.34 35.77
C VAL A 274 4.36 34.41 35.58
N SER A 275 3.38 34.52 36.47
CA SER A 275 2.22 33.65 36.49
C SER A 275 1.43 33.89 35.20
N PRO A 276 0.80 32.88 34.60
CA PRO A 276 -0.11 33.10 33.47
C PRO A 276 -1.18 34.17 33.78
N ALA A 277 -1.54 34.32 35.05
CA ALA A 277 -2.40 35.41 35.53
C ALA A 277 -1.80 36.82 35.32
N ASP A 278 -0.50 37.01 35.53
CA ASP A 278 0.17 38.30 35.35
C ASP A 278 0.24 38.69 33.87
N THR A 279 0.43 37.70 32.99
CA THR A 279 0.36 37.94 31.53
C THR A 279 -1.06 38.26 31.04
N GLU A 280 -2.10 37.66 31.66
CA GLU A 280 -3.50 37.99 31.38
C GLU A 280 -3.85 39.41 31.83
N VAL A 281 -3.37 39.84 33.01
CA VAL A 281 -3.58 41.21 33.53
C VAL A 281 -2.84 42.25 32.66
N MET A 282 -1.59 42.00 32.27
CA MET A 282 -0.86 42.91 31.37
C MET A 282 -1.51 43.04 29.99
N ARG A 283 -2.05 41.94 29.44
CA ARG A 283 -2.76 41.97 28.16
C ARG A 283 -4.07 42.74 28.29
N LEU A 284 -4.82 42.53 29.37
CA LEU A 284 -6.05 43.25 29.65
C LEU A 284 -5.80 44.75 29.87
N ALA A 285 -4.72 45.13 30.56
CA ALA A 285 -4.32 46.51 30.75
C ALA A 285 -4.04 47.21 29.42
N ARG A 286 -3.38 46.52 28.48
CA ARG A 286 -3.12 47.03 27.12
C ARG A 286 -4.41 47.22 26.33
N ASP A 287 -5.33 46.26 26.39
CA ASP A 287 -6.61 46.32 25.66
C ASP A 287 -7.54 47.42 26.22
N VAL A 288 -7.46 47.70 27.52
CA VAL A 288 -8.15 48.84 28.15
C VAL A 288 -7.52 50.17 27.74
N ALA A 289 -6.18 50.28 27.74
CA ALA A 289 -5.48 51.48 27.30
C ALA A 289 -5.70 51.78 25.80
N ALA A 290 -5.87 50.74 24.98
CA ALA A 290 -6.22 50.86 23.56
C ALA A 290 -7.71 51.20 23.33
N GLY A 291 -8.53 51.28 24.39
CA GLY A 291 -9.96 51.58 24.30
C GLY A 291 -10.83 50.42 23.81
N SER A 292 -10.24 49.25 23.57
CA SER A 292 -10.92 48.05 23.07
C SER A 292 -11.83 47.41 24.13
N VAL A 293 -11.56 47.64 25.41
CA VAL A 293 -12.32 47.10 26.54
C VAL A 293 -12.50 48.18 27.60
N ARG A 294 -13.72 48.38 28.12
CA ARG A 294 -13.89 49.23 29.31
C ARG A 294 -13.52 48.43 30.55
N ALA A 295 -12.90 49.07 31.55
CA ALA A 295 -12.54 48.45 32.83
C ALA A 295 -13.76 48.16 33.74
N THR A 296 -14.83 47.59 33.17
CA THR A 296 -16.03 47.13 33.87
C THR A 296 -16.05 45.61 33.91
N VAL A 297 -16.61 45.03 34.97
CA VAL A 297 -16.67 43.56 35.13
C VAL A 297 -17.46 42.92 33.98
N SER A 298 -18.50 43.57 33.49
CA SER A 298 -19.33 43.08 32.38
C SER A 298 -18.55 43.02 31.06
N ASP A 299 -17.77 44.06 30.76
CA ASP A 299 -17.00 44.11 29.51
C ASP A 299 -15.78 43.18 29.55
N ILE A 300 -15.09 43.08 30.70
CA ILE A 300 -14.00 42.12 30.90
C ILE A 300 -14.51 40.68 30.72
N ARG A 301 -15.69 40.38 31.27
CA ARG A 301 -16.34 39.06 31.13
C ARG A 301 -16.66 38.74 29.67
N ARG A 302 -17.21 39.72 28.93
CA ARG A 302 -17.53 39.56 27.51
C ARG A 302 -16.27 39.41 26.66
N HIS A 303 -15.22 40.17 26.96
CA HIS A 303 -13.96 40.16 26.19
C HIS A 303 -13.15 38.88 26.39
N LEU A 304 -13.08 38.37 27.62
CA LEU A 304 -12.27 37.20 27.97
C LEU A 304 -13.07 35.89 28.07
N GLY A 305 -14.40 35.94 27.97
CA GLY A 305 -15.27 34.77 28.12
C GLY A 305 -15.16 34.08 29.48
N CYS A 306 -14.81 34.82 30.53
CA CYS A 306 -14.51 34.26 31.85
C CYS A 306 -15.71 34.28 32.82
N SER A 307 -15.58 33.65 33.99
CA SER A 307 -16.61 33.70 35.04
C SER A 307 -16.65 35.08 35.73
N GLN A 308 -17.77 35.43 36.36
CA GLN A 308 -17.92 36.70 37.09
C GLN A 308 -16.92 36.84 38.25
N ALA A 309 -16.58 35.74 38.92
CA ALA A 309 -15.55 35.71 39.95
C ALA A 309 -14.16 36.02 39.36
N LYS A 310 -13.81 35.42 38.22
CA LYS A 310 -12.53 35.69 37.53
C LYS A 310 -12.46 37.12 37.00
N ALA A 311 -13.53 37.66 36.42
CA ALA A 311 -13.59 39.04 35.93
C ALA A 311 -13.46 40.07 37.07
N THR A 312 -14.08 39.80 38.23
CA THR A 312 -13.94 40.67 39.42
C THR A 312 -12.52 40.64 39.97
N ALA A 313 -11.89 39.46 40.04
CA ALA A 313 -10.50 39.31 40.46
C ALA A 313 -9.53 40.04 39.52
N LEU A 314 -9.69 39.88 38.19
CA LEU A 314 -8.88 40.57 37.19
C LEU A 314 -9.07 42.08 37.22
N ARG A 315 -10.30 42.58 37.46
CA ARG A 315 -10.54 44.01 37.63
C ARG A 315 -9.82 44.57 38.86
N ARG A 316 -9.77 43.83 39.97
CA ARG A 316 -9.06 44.24 41.19
C ARG A 316 -7.55 44.27 40.96
N GLN A 317 -7.00 43.24 40.33
CA GLN A 317 -5.58 43.18 39.96
C GLN A 317 -5.20 44.31 38.98
N LEU A 318 -6.07 44.64 38.02
CA LEU A 318 -5.85 45.77 37.12
C LEU A 318 -5.79 47.10 37.89
N SER A 319 -6.69 47.34 38.85
CA SER A 319 -6.63 48.55 39.67
C SER A 319 -5.38 48.65 40.54
N GLU A 320 -4.90 47.52 41.08
CA GLU A 320 -3.65 47.45 41.86
C GLU A 320 -2.42 47.74 40.97
N HIS A 321 -2.40 47.24 39.74
CA HIS A 321 -1.31 47.47 38.77
C HIS A 321 -1.30 48.90 38.22
N THR A 322 -2.46 49.52 38.00
CA THR A 322 -2.53 50.94 37.60
C THR A 322 -2.20 51.91 38.73
N ALA A 323 -2.28 51.48 39.99
CA ALA A 323 -1.91 52.30 41.15
C ALA A 323 -0.41 52.22 41.48
N THR A 324 0.32 51.26 40.90
CA THR A 324 1.76 51.04 41.12
C THR A 324 2.63 51.39 39.91
N SER A 325 2.03 51.71 38.75
CA SER A 325 2.70 52.29 37.57
C SER A 325 2.43 53.79 37.48
#